data_AF-A0A147IKG2-F1
#
_entry.id   AF-A0A147IKG2-F1
#
_cell.length_a   1.000
_cell.length_b   1.000
_cell.length_c   1.000
_cell.angle_alpha   90.00
_cell.angle_beta   90.00
_cell.angle_gamma   90.00
#
_symmetry.space_group_name_H-M   'P 1'
#
loop_
_entity.id
_entity.type
_entity.pdbx_description
1 polymer ?
#
loop_
_entity_poly.entity_id
_entity_poly.type
_entity_poly.pdbx_seq_one_letter_code
_entity_poly.pdbx_strand_id
1 'polypeptide(L)'
;MLPAAVQAQSCDGALPPPGPDGRVAGHFPYGDASDQDIVPAPAGFGLKPYCRVHRAILADLQHLLDAARADPAVGGELRGLSCHREVARQRNVFCRDRSVSAAERAISVAPAGYSEHATGYAIDFAVRPARGCPDAEACMAASPAARWLFANARRFGFEMSFPAGNRQRVKWEPWHWRWVGTSPGEPGAAQARLVFARARAQYPADPGIRDPLRVVVSSQPPLPVVAAPPAPIKKKGKRR
;
A
#
# COMPACT_ATOMS: atom_id res chain seq x y z
N MET A 1 -10.56 7.18 17.16
CA MET A 1 -11.51 6.06 16.97
C MET A 1 -11.24 5.45 15.62
N LEU A 2 -10.98 4.14 15.54
CA LEU A 2 -10.95 3.44 14.26
C LEU A 2 -12.37 3.48 13.66
N PRO A 3 -12.57 3.88 12.39
CA PRO A 3 -13.88 3.84 11.78
C PRO A 3 -14.40 2.39 11.82
N ALA A 4 -15.65 2.22 12.25
CA ALA A 4 -16.30 0.92 12.31
C ALA A 4 -16.32 0.29 10.91
N ALA A 5 -16.00 -0.99 10.81
CA ALA A 5 -16.08 -1.73 9.55
C ALA A 5 -17.54 -1.70 9.05
N VAL A 6 -17.79 -0.98 7.96
CA VAL A 6 -19.08 -1.02 7.27
C VAL A 6 -19.22 -2.41 6.67
N GLN A 7 -20.35 -3.08 6.92
CA GLN A 7 -20.63 -4.39 6.33
C GLN A 7 -20.50 -4.32 4.80
N ALA A 8 -20.01 -5.40 4.16
CA ALA A 8 -19.91 -5.46 2.71
C ALA A 8 -21.31 -5.31 2.08
N GLN A 9 -21.60 -4.16 1.48
CA GLN A 9 -22.88 -3.94 0.82
C GLN A 9 -22.77 -4.38 -0.64
N SER A 10 -23.59 -5.35 -1.05
CA SER A 10 -23.79 -5.73 -2.45
C SER A 10 -25.08 -5.14 -3.01
N CYS A 11 -25.26 -5.17 -4.33
CA CYS A 11 -26.48 -4.67 -4.98
C CYS A 11 -27.42 -5.76 -5.50
N ASP A 12 -26.96 -7.02 -5.64
CA ASP A 12 -27.66 -8.07 -6.41
C ASP A 12 -27.68 -9.45 -5.72
N GLY A 13 -27.28 -9.56 -4.45
CA GLY A 13 -27.09 -10.85 -3.78
C GLY A 13 -25.72 -10.99 -3.13
N ALA A 14 -25.59 -11.98 -2.23
CA ALA A 14 -24.53 -12.00 -1.22
C ALA A 14 -23.13 -12.18 -1.82
N LEU A 15 -22.27 -11.19 -1.60
CA LEU A 15 -20.84 -11.46 -1.49
C LEU A 15 -20.64 -12.58 -0.46
N PRO A 16 -19.58 -13.41 -0.59
CA PRO A 16 -19.30 -14.40 0.44
C PRO A 16 -19.19 -13.69 1.80
N PRO A 17 -19.65 -14.32 2.90
CA PRO A 17 -19.42 -13.76 4.21
C PRO A 17 -17.92 -13.55 4.43
N PRO A 18 -17.51 -12.57 5.26
CA PRO A 18 -16.11 -12.39 5.58
C PRO A 18 -15.46 -13.70 6.01
N GLY A 19 -14.32 -14.03 5.40
CA GLY A 19 -13.55 -15.21 5.77
C GLY A 19 -12.91 -15.08 7.16
N PRO A 20 -12.18 -16.09 7.64
CA PRO A 20 -11.51 -16.05 8.94
C PRO A 20 -10.49 -14.91 9.07
N ASP A 21 -9.92 -14.45 7.96
CA ASP A 21 -9.00 -13.30 7.89
C ASP A 21 -9.72 -11.94 7.79
N GLY A 22 -11.06 -11.96 7.81
CA GLY A 22 -11.95 -10.82 7.68
C GLY A 22 -12.12 -10.32 6.25
N ARG A 23 -11.57 -11.01 5.25
CA ARG A 23 -11.65 -10.56 3.85
C ARG A 23 -12.95 -10.98 3.18
N VAL A 24 -13.39 -10.16 2.23
CA VAL A 24 -14.50 -10.47 1.32
C VAL A 24 -13.97 -10.44 -0.11
N ALA A 25 -14.12 -11.57 -0.81
CA ALA A 25 -13.69 -11.72 -2.21
C ALA A 25 -12.24 -11.22 -2.47
N GLY A 26 -11.32 -11.47 -1.53
CA GLY A 26 -9.92 -11.10 -1.66
C GLY A 26 -9.51 -9.77 -1.01
N HIS A 27 -10.48 -8.92 -0.67
CA HIS A 27 -10.26 -7.57 -0.16
C HIS A 27 -10.33 -7.50 1.37
N PHE A 28 -9.51 -6.64 1.98
CA PHE A 28 -9.60 -6.35 3.42
C PHE A 28 -10.62 -5.24 3.71
N PRO A 29 -11.24 -5.23 4.90
CA PRO A 29 -12.16 -4.18 5.29
C PRO A 29 -11.40 -2.88 5.56
N TYR A 30 -11.93 -1.78 5.04
CA TYR A 30 -11.45 -0.41 5.25
C TYR A 30 -12.64 0.50 5.56
N GLY A 31 -12.48 1.38 6.53
CA GLY A 31 -13.48 2.41 6.84
C GLY A 31 -13.20 3.72 6.10
N ASP A 32 -14.21 4.60 6.08
CA ASP A 32 -14.04 5.96 5.59
C ASP A 32 -13.04 6.73 6.44
N ALA A 33 -12.15 7.45 5.77
CA ALA A 33 -11.34 8.47 6.40
C ALA A 33 -12.23 9.59 6.95
N SER A 34 -11.72 10.30 7.97
CA SER A 34 -12.38 11.51 8.45
C SER A 34 -12.40 12.57 7.35
N ASP A 35 -13.54 13.23 7.13
CA ASP A 35 -13.65 14.34 6.17
C ASP A 35 -12.64 15.45 6.42
N GLN A 36 -12.25 15.65 7.69
CA GLN A 36 -11.24 16.62 8.06
C GLN A 36 -9.88 16.23 7.46
N ASP A 37 -9.55 14.94 7.42
CA ASP A 37 -8.27 14.46 6.92
C ASP A 37 -8.19 14.43 5.40
N ILE A 38 -9.31 14.55 4.70
CA ILE A 38 -9.36 14.53 3.24
C ILE A 38 -9.27 15.94 2.65
N VAL A 39 -8.23 16.18 1.87
CA VAL A 39 -7.89 17.48 1.29
C VAL A 39 -7.73 17.39 -0.23
N PRO A 40 -7.87 18.48 -1.00
CA PRO A 40 -7.57 18.47 -2.44
C PRO A 40 -6.14 17.99 -2.71
N ALA A 41 -5.97 17.14 -3.72
CA ALA A 41 -4.63 16.79 -4.21
C ALA A 41 -3.97 17.99 -4.91
N PRO A 42 -2.65 17.93 -5.19
CA PRO A 42 -1.93 19.00 -5.90
C PRO A 42 -2.65 19.47 -7.18
N ALA A 43 -2.61 20.77 -7.42
CA ALA A 43 -3.31 21.39 -8.55
C ALA A 43 -2.88 20.77 -9.89
N GLY A 44 -3.86 20.46 -10.75
CA GLY A 44 -3.62 19.85 -12.06
C GLY A 44 -3.25 18.35 -12.03
N PHE A 45 -3.13 17.73 -10.86
CA PHE A 45 -2.86 16.29 -10.75
C PHE A 45 -4.07 15.44 -11.16
N GLY A 46 -5.25 15.74 -10.61
CA GLY A 46 -6.47 14.96 -10.87
C GLY A 46 -7.00 15.16 -12.30
N LEU A 47 -7.35 14.07 -12.98
CA LEU A 47 -8.10 14.12 -14.25
C LEU A 47 -9.55 14.59 -14.06
N LYS A 48 -10.08 14.40 -12.85
CA LYS A 48 -11.39 14.88 -12.43
C LYS A 48 -11.18 15.98 -11.39
N PRO A 49 -12.07 16.98 -11.32
CA PRO A 49 -11.93 18.12 -10.41
C PRO A 49 -11.94 17.75 -8.91
N TYR A 50 -12.24 16.49 -8.57
CA TYR A 50 -12.43 16.02 -7.20
C TYR A 50 -11.42 14.96 -6.75
N CYS A 51 -10.20 14.94 -7.29
CA CYS A 51 -9.14 14.13 -6.67
C CYS A 51 -8.78 14.74 -5.31
N ARG A 52 -9.25 14.10 -4.25
CA ARG A 52 -8.91 14.42 -2.86
C ARG A 52 -8.13 13.25 -2.25
N VAL A 53 -7.24 13.52 -1.32
CA VAL A 53 -6.34 12.53 -0.69
C VAL A 53 -6.25 12.79 0.80
N HIS A 54 -5.75 11.82 1.56
CA HIS A 54 -5.44 12.05 2.96
C HIS A 54 -4.33 13.11 3.10
N ARG A 55 -4.46 14.06 4.04
CA ARG A 55 -3.51 15.18 4.19
C ARG A 55 -2.05 14.75 4.35
N ALA A 56 -1.82 13.62 5.01
CA ALA A 56 -0.50 13.05 5.26
C ALA A 56 0.27 12.70 3.97
N ILE A 57 -0.42 12.42 2.86
CA ILE A 57 0.24 12.06 1.59
C ILE A 57 0.72 13.31 0.82
N LEU A 58 0.21 14.52 1.12
CA LEU A 58 0.38 15.69 0.25
C LEU A 58 1.83 16.03 -0.07
N ALA A 59 2.70 16.07 0.95
CA ALA A 59 4.10 16.43 0.76
C ALA A 59 4.82 15.42 -0.14
N ASP A 60 4.64 14.13 0.13
CA ASP A 60 5.25 13.04 -0.63
C ASP A 60 4.67 12.92 -2.06
N LEU A 61 3.36 13.14 -2.23
CA LEU A 61 2.75 13.20 -3.55
C LEU A 61 3.29 14.39 -4.37
N GLN A 62 3.44 15.56 -3.74
CA GLN A 62 4.03 16.72 -4.40
C GLN A 62 5.47 16.43 -4.84
N HIS A 63 6.30 15.86 -3.95
CA HIS A 63 7.66 15.46 -4.29
C HIS A 63 7.73 14.42 -5.42
N LEU A 64 6.84 13.43 -5.42
CA LEU A 64 6.72 12.44 -6.50
C LEU A 64 6.42 13.15 -7.83
N LEU A 65 5.45 14.05 -7.86
CA LEU A 65 5.04 14.76 -9.06
C LEU A 65 6.13 15.72 -9.57
N ASP A 66 6.86 16.37 -8.67
CA ASP A 66 7.97 17.25 -9.04
C ASP A 66 9.14 16.45 -9.62
N ALA A 67 9.48 15.32 -9.01
CA ALA A 67 10.51 14.43 -9.55
C ALA A 67 10.10 13.83 -10.91
N ALA A 68 8.84 13.43 -11.07
CA ALA A 68 8.30 12.95 -12.34
C ALA A 68 8.26 14.04 -13.42
N ARG A 69 8.06 15.30 -13.03
CA ARG A 69 8.11 16.44 -13.96
C ARG A 69 9.53 16.76 -14.40
N ALA A 70 10.49 16.63 -13.50
CA ALA A 70 11.90 16.89 -13.77
C ALA A 70 12.56 15.80 -14.64
N ASP A 71 12.04 14.57 -14.62
CA ASP A 71 12.55 13.47 -15.44
C ASP A 71 12.10 13.61 -16.92
N PRO A 72 13.04 13.78 -17.88
CA PRO A 72 12.68 13.96 -19.29
C PRO A 72 11.95 12.76 -19.92
N ALA A 73 12.12 11.56 -19.37
CA ALA A 73 11.41 10.37 -19.87
C ALA A 73 9.93 10.37 -19.48
N VAL A 74 9.54 11.16 -18.47
CA VAL A 74 8.17 11.22 -17.94
C VAL A 74 7.51 12.55 -18.22
N GLY A 75 8.22 13.68 -18.18
CA GLY A 75 7.72 15.00 -18.57
C GLY A 75 6.46 15.44 -17.80
N GLY A 76 6.24 14.90 -16.59
CA GLY A 76 5.04 15.17 -15.81
C GLY A 76 3.76 14.56 -16.42
N GLU A 77 3.83 13.40 -17.09
CA GLU A 77 2.68 12.70 -17.67
C GLU A 77 1.80 11.96 -16.64
N LEU A 78 2.23 11.86 -15.37
CA LEU A 78 1.45 11.20 -14.31
C LEU A 78 0.25 12.05 -13.84
N ARG A 79 -0.92 11.43 -13.73
CA ARG A 79 -2.17 12.05 -13.27
C ARG A 79 -2.92 11.16 -12.28
N GLY A 80 -3.77 11.75 -11.47
CA GLY A 80 -4.70 11.05 -10.59
C GLY A 80 -5.99 10.71 -11.32
N LEU A 81 -6.22 9.42 -11.58
CA LEU A 81 -7.46 8.91 -12.15
C LEU A 81 -8.58 8.85 -11.11
N SER A 82 -8.24 8.29 -9.94
CA SER A 82 -9.13 8.03 -8.82
C SER A 82 -8.34 8.20 -7.52
N CYS A 83 -8.95 8.84 -6.53
CA CYS A 83 -8.29 9.17 -5.26
C CYS A 83 -9.23 8.75 -4.12
N HIS A 84 -9.45 9.59 -3.09
CA HIS A 84 -10.42 9.29 -2.04
C HIS A 84 -11.82 8.99 -2.61
N ARG A 85 -12.41 7.90 -2.14
CA ARG A 85 -13.76 7.48 -2.51
C ARG A 85 -14.44 6.83 -1.31
N GLU A 86 -15.45 7.53 -0.80
CA GLU A 86 -16.26 7.08 0.33
C GLU A 86 -16.93 5.73 0.07
N VAL A 87 -17.21 4.98 1.13
CA VAL A 87 -17.86 3.67 1.09
C VAL A 87 -19.21 3.72 0.36
N ALA A 88 -20.03 4.75 0.61
CA ALA A 88 -21.31 4.92 -0.06
C ALA A 88 -21.14 5.06 -1.59
N ARG A 89 -20.13 5.83 -2.02
CA ARG A 89 -19.80 5.98 -3.44
C ARG A 89 -19.17 4.73 -4.04
N GLN A 90 -18.39 3.97 -3.24
CA GLN A 90 -17.81 2.69 -3.67
C GLN A 90 -18.91 1.70 -4.08
N ARG A 91 -20.05 1.68 -3.39
CA ARG A 91 -21.20 0.84 -3.77
C ARG A 91 -21.65 1.11 -5.20
N ASN A 92 -21.78 2.39 -5.58
CA ASN A 92 -22.20 2.75 -6.95
C ASN A 92 -21.17 2.32 -8.00
N VAL A 93 -19.87 2.41 -7.69
CA VAL A 93 -18.81 1.93 -8.59
C VAL A 93 -18.84 0.40 -8.71
N PHE A 94 -18.96 -0.31 -7.59
CA PHE A 94 -19.05 -1.77 -7.55
C PHE A 94 -20.28 -2.31 -8.29
N CYS A 95 -21.38 -1.56 -8.30
CA CYS A 95 -22.65 -1.98 -8.88
C CYS A 95 -22.92 -1.37 -10.26
N ARG A 96 -21.91 -0.77 -10.89
CA ARG A 96 -22.08 -0.14 -12.22
C ARG A 96 -22.40 -1.18 -13.30
N ASP A 97 -21.71 -2.30 -13.28
CA ASP A 97 -21.92 -3.39 -14.24
C ASP A 97 -22.60 -4.57 -13.55
N ARG A 98 -23.93 -4.64 -13.63
CA ARG A 98 -24.72 -5.71 -12.99
C ARG A 98 -24.87 -6.94 -13.90
N SER A 99 -24.24 -6.97 -15.07
CA SER A 99 -24.33 -8.09 -16.01
C SER A 99 -23.50 -9.30 -15.57
N VAL A 100 -22.50 -9.08 -14.72
CA VAL A 100 -21.61 -10.12 -14.15
C VAL A 100 -21.86 -10.30 -12.65
N SER A 101 -21.47 -11.46 -12.11
CA SER A 101 -21.65 -11.78 -10.69
C SER A 101 -20.85 -10.87 -9.76
N ALA A 102 -21.28 -10.71 -8.50
CA ALA A 102 -20.55 -9.92 -7.52
C ALA A 102 -19.10 -10.42 -7.29
N ALA A 103 -18.88 -11.73 -7.40
CA ALA A 103 -17.54 -12.32 -7.30
C ALA A 103 -16.65 -11.93 -8.50
N GLU A 104 -17.18 -11.94 -9.72
CA GLU A 104 -16.46 -11.48 -10.91
C GLU A 104 -16.15 -9.99 -10.85
N ARG A 105 -17.07 -9.16 -10.37
CA ARG A 105 -16.81 -7.72 -10.14
C ARG A 105 -15.68 -7.50 -9.15
N ALA A 106 -15.66 -8.29 -8.07
CA ALA A 106 -14.66 -8.18 -7.02
C ALA A 106 -13.22 -8.47 -7.48
N ILE A 107 -13.03 -9.09 -8.64
CA ILE A 107 -11.70 -9.24 -9.26
C ILE A 107 -11.09 -7.87 -9.61
N SER A 108 -11.92 -6.90 -10.00
CA SER A 108 -11.47 -5.59 -10.49
C SER A 108 -11.94 -4.39 -9.67
N VAL A 109 -12.99 -4.57 -8.86
CA VAL A 109 -13.60 -3.48 -8.11
C VAL A 109 -13.89 -3.98 -6.71
N ALA A 110 -13.26 -3.37 -5.71
CA ALA A 110 -13.50 -3.74 -4.32
C ALA A 110 -14.97 -3.55 -3.91
N PRO A 111 -15.55 -4.44 -3.08
CA PRO A 111 -16.83 -4.19 -2.43
C PRO A 111 -16.86 -2.90 -1.60
N ALA A 112 -18.06 -2.36 -1.39
CA ALA A 112 -18.25 -1.24 -0.47
C ALA A 112 -17.80 -1.64 0.96
N GLY A 113 -16.97 -0.81 1.59
CA GLY A 113 -16.34 -1.11 2.89
C GLY A 113 -15.04 -1.91 2.80
N TYR A 114 -14.57 -2.23 1.59
CA TYR A 114 -13.39 -3.07 1.35
C TYR A 114 -12.40 -2.44 0.35
N SER A 115 -12.57 -1.16 0.03
CA SER A 115 -11.75 -0.41 -0.92
C SER A 115 -10.68 0.40 -0.22
N GLU A 116 -9.42 0.27 -0.62
CA GLU A 116 -8.33 1.09 -0.06
C GLU A 116 -8.56 2.60 -0.30
N HIS A 117 -9.32 2.99 -1.33
CA HIS A 117 -9.65 4.39 -1.60
C HIS A 117 -10.48 5.07 -0.51
N ALA A 118 -11.22 4.31 0.30
CA ALA A 118 -11.98 4.86 1.42
C ALA A 118 -11.06 5.48 2.49
N THR A 119 -9.81 5.00 2.56
CA THR A 119 -8.82 5.47 3.53
C THR A 119 -8.19 6.82 3.14
N GLY A 120 -8.36 7.25 1.89
CA GLY A 120 -7.70 8.44 1.34
C GLY A 120 -6.20 8.28 1.04
N TYR A 121 -5.58 7.15 1.42
CA TYR A 121 -4.17 6.87 1.14
C TYR A 121 -3.91 6.20 -0.20
N ALA A 122 -4.94 5.71 -0.89
CA ALA A 122 -4.82 5.05 -2.19
C ALA A 122 -5.15 5.96 -3.37
N ILE A 123 -4.36 5.83 -4.43
CA ILE A 123 -4.47 6.56 -5.68
C ILE A 123 -4.38 5.58 -6.85
N ASP A 124 -5.30 5.74 -7.79
CA ASP A 124 -5.16 5.20 -9.13
C ASP A 124 -4.43 6.25 -9.99
N PHE A 125 -3.24 5.92 -10.45
CA PHE A 125 -2.49 6.75 -11.39
C PHE A 125 -2.93 6.47 -12.83
N ALA A 126 -3.00 7.52 -13.63
CA ALA A 126 -3.14 7.47 -15.07
C ALA A 126 -1.94 8.17 -15.74
N VAL A 127 -1.74 7.86 -17.01
CA VAL A 127 -0.71 8.48 -17.85
C VAL A 127 -1.38 9.32 -18.93
N ARG A 128 -0.88 10.54 -19.13
CA ARG A 128 -1.37 11.46 -20.17
C ARG A 128 -0.21 12.01 -21.00
N PRO A 129 -0.24 11.87 -22.33
CA PRO A 129 -1.34 11.31 -23.14
C PRO A 129 -1.48 9.78 -22.97
N ALA A 130 -2.68 9.24 -23.21
CA ALA A 130 -3.02 7.84 -22.95
C ALA A 130 -2.33 6.84 -23.91
N ARG A 131 -1.80 7.31 -25.05
CA ARG A 131 -1.01 6.53 -26.02
C ARG A 131 -1.67 5.18 -26.42
N GLY A 132 -2.99 5.19 -26.61
CA GLY A 132 -3.76 4.02 -27.05
C GLY A 132 -4.08 3.00 -25.94
N CYS A 133 -3.72 3.27 -24.68
CA CYS A 133 -4.08 2.45 -23.54
C CYS A 133 -5.21 3.13 -22.74
N PRO A 134 -6.36 2.46 -22.52
CA PRO A 134 -7.40 2.99 -21.63
C PRO A 134 -6.90 3.16 -20.19
N ASP A 135 -7.59 4.02 -19.43
CA ASP A 135 -7.31 4.19 -18.01
C ASP A 135 -7.62 2.91 -17.23
N ALA A 136 -6.85 2.65 -16.18
CA ALA A 136 -6.97 1.46 -15.33
C ALA A 136 -6.89 0.13 -16.11
N GLU A 137 -6.01 0.09 -17.12
CA GLU A 137 -5.69 -1.11 -17.90
C GLU A 137 -4.20 -1.45 -17.85
N ALA A 138 -3.90 -2.74 -17.94
CA ALA A 138 -2.55 -3.27 -17.75
C ALA A 138 -1.52 -2.73 -18.76
N CYS A 139 -1.96 -2.35 -19.96
CA CYS A 139 -1.10 -1.77 -21.00
C CYS A 139 -0.37 -0.50 -20.54
N MET A 140 -0.86 0.20 -19.51
CA MET A 140 -0.21 1.43 -19.02
C MET A 140 1.20 1.15 -18.51
N ALA A 141 1.47 -0.06 -18.01
CA ALA A 141 2.76 -0.46 -17.47
C ALA A 141 3.89 -0.42 -18.50
N ALA A 142 3.55 -0.41 -19.80
CA ALA A 142 4.52 -0.26 -20.88
C ALA A 142 4.97 1.21 -21.08
N SER A 143 4.21 2.18 -20.57
CA SER A 143 4.52 3.61 -20.75
C SER A 143 5.77 4.03 -19.96
N PRO A 144 6.54 5.02 -20.45
CA PRO A 144 7.69 5.57 -19.72
C PRO A 144 7.30 6.08 -18.32
N ALA A 145 6.18 6.79 -18.20
CA ALA A 145 5.68 7.32 -16.94
C ALA A 145 5.35 6.22 -15.91
N ALA A 146 4.67 5.15 -16.32
CA ALA A 146 4.39 4.03 -15.43
C ALA A 146 5.67 3.31 -15.01
N ARG A 147 6.60 3.05 -15.95
CA ARG A 147 7.91 2.45 -15.63
C ARG A 147 8.71 3.28 -14.63
N TRP A 148 8.68 4.59 -14.78
CA TRP A 148 9.29 5.49 -13.81
C TRP A 148 8.63 5.38 -12.44
N LEU A 149 7.30 5.30 -12.39
CA LEU A 149 6.54 5.11 -11.15
C LEU A 149 6.95 3.78 -10.47
N PHE A 150 7.03 2.67 -11.21
CA PHE A 150 7.54 1.39 -10.70
C PHE A 150 8.93 1.51 -10.07
N ALA A 151 9.84 2.25 -10.70
CA ALA A 151 11.20 2.41 -10.21
C ALA A 151 11.29 3.35 -8.99
N ASN A 152 10.45 4.38 -8.91
CA ASN A 152 10.67 5.52 -8.02
C ASN A 152 9.64 5.70 -6.89
N ALA A 153 8.41 5.19 -7.03
CA ALA A 153 7.30 5.48 -6.12
C ALA A 153 7.62 5.20 -4.64
N ARG A 154 8.40 4.16 -4.35
CA ARG A 154 8.83 3.79 -3.00
C ARG A 154 9.63 4.89 -2.29
N ARG A 155 10.37 5.71 -3.04
CA ARG A 155 11.16 6.84 -2.51
C ARG A 155 10.26 7.95 -1.94
N PHE A 156 8.99 7.94 -2.31
CA PHE A 156 7.96 8.90 -1.91
C PHE A 156 6.86 8.21 -1.09
N GLY A 157 7.14 7.06 -0.48
CA GLY A 157 6.20 6.41 0.42
C GLY A 157 5.06 5.64 -0.25
N PHE A 158 5.06 5.49 -1.58
CA PHE A 158 4.05 4.73 -2.31
C PHE A 158 4.50 3.30 -2.61
N GLU A 159 3.58 2.34 -2.43
CA GLU A 159 3.75 0.94 -2.77
C GLU A 159 2.55 0.40 -3.57
N MET A 160 2.78 -0.54 -4.48
CA MET A 160 1.72 -1.06 -5.36
C MET A 160 0.98 -2.21 -4.69
N SER A 161 -0.30 -1.98 -4.35
CA SER A 161 -1.07 -2.91 -3.52
C SER A 161 -1.33 -4.27 -4.19
N PHE A 162 -1.56 -4.29 -5.51
CA PHE A 162 -1.99 -5.48 -6.24
C PHE A 162 -1.01 -5.85 -7.37
N PRO A 163 0.15 -6.45 -7.04
CA PRO A 163 1.11 -6.89 -8.05
C PRO A 163 0.61 -8.06 -8.90
N ALA A 164 1.30 -8.33 -10.01
CA ALA A 164 1.03 -9.49 -10.84
C ALA A 164 1.19 -10.78 -10.01
N GLY A 165 0.19 -11.66 -10.09
CA GLY A 165 0.17 -12.90 -9.32
C GLY A 165 -0.03 -12.71 -7.81
N ASN A 166 -0.52 -11.54 -7.35
CA ASN A 166 -0.82 -11.33 -5.93
C ASN A 166 -1.78 -12.42 -5.40
N ARG A 167 -1.53 -12.86 -4.17
CA ARG A 167 -2.32 -13.93 -3.55
C ARG A 167 -3.68 -13.47 -3.03
N GLN A 168 -4.02 -12.18 -3.15
CA GLN A 168 -5.34 -11.67 -2.75
C GLN A 168 -6.43 -12.11 -3.71
N ARG A 169 -6.08 -12.57 -4.92
CA ARG A 169 -7.01 -12.87 -6.03
C ARG A 169 -7.72 -11.61 -6.57
N VAL A 170 -7.13 -10.45 -6.31
CA VAL A 170 -7.44 -9.21 -7.03
C VAL A 170 -6.61 -9.21 -8.31
N LYS A 171 -7.11 -8.64 -9.41
CA LYS A 171 -6.32 -8.57 -10.65
C LYS A 171 -5.03 -7.78 -10.43
N TRP A 172 -4.11 -7.89 -11.39
CA TRP A 172 -2.96 -7.01 -11.41
C TRP A 172 -3.42 -5.57 -11.72
N GLU A 173 -3.07 -4.63 -10.85
CA GLU A 173 -3.48 -3.23 -10.97
C GLU A 173 -2.25 -2.30 -10.98
N PRO A 174 -1.54 -2.18 -12.11
CA PRO A 174 -0.36 -1.30 -12.22
C PRO A 174 -0.65 0.19 -11.96
N TRP A 175 -1.92 0.60 -11.98
CA TRP A 175 -2.37 1.93 -11.63
C TRP A 175 -2.57 2.15 -10.13
N HIS A 176 -2.81 1.10 -9.32
CA HIS A 176 -3.29 1.25 -7.94
C HIS A 176 -2.14 1.25 -6.93
N TRP A 177 -1.93 2.39 -6.28
CA TRP A 177 -0.84 2.59 -5.31
C TRP A 177 -1.38 3.15 -4.00
N ARG A 178 -0.87 2.62 -2.89
CA ARG A 178 -1.16 3.16 -1.55
C ARG A 178 0.06 3.84 -0.96
N TRP A 179 -0.17 4.92 -0.23
CA TRP A 179 0.85 5.60 0.54
C TRP A 179 0.96 5.01 1.95
N VAL A 180 2.20 4.70 2.36
CA VAL A 180 2.56 4.20 3.70
C VAL A 180 3.72 5.01 4.32
N GLY A 181 4.09 6.12 3.69
CA GLY A 181 5.22 6.98 4.09
C GLY A 181 6.58 6.40 3.75
N THR A 182 7.53 7.30 3.49
CA THR A 182 8.93 6.99 3.16
C THR A 182 9.64 6.21 4.26
N SER A 183 9.23 6.43 5.51
CA SER A 183 9.71 5.73 6.69
C SER A 183 8.61 5.63 7.76
N PRO A 184 8.76 4.77 8.79
CA PRO A 184 7.83 4.74 9.91
C PRO A 184 7.71 6.07 10.69
N GLY A 185 8.72 6.95 10.60
CA GLY A 185 8.74 8.24 11.29
C GLY A 185 8.14 9.39 10.47
N GLU A 186 7.79 9.16 9.21
CA GLU A 186 7.15 10.17 8.36
C GLU A 186 5.78 10.57 8.96
N PRO A 187 5.45 11.87 9.09
CA PRO A 187 4.17 12.30 9.65
C PRO A 187 2.96 11.62 9.01
N GLY A 188 2.16 10.94 9.81
CA GLY A 188 0.98 10.17 9.36
C GLY A 188 1.27 8.76 8.84
N ALA A 189 2.53 8.39 8.62
CA ALA A 189 2.89 7.05 8.13
C ALA A 189 2.54 5.95 9.12
N ALA A 190 2.66 6.19 10.43
CA ALA A 190 2.26 5.22 11.45
C ALA A 190 0.78 4.83 11.32
N GLN A 191 -0.11 5.80 11.08
CA GLN A 191 -1.53 5.56 10.87
C GLN A 191 -1.78 4.81 9.55
N ALA A 192 -1.17 5.26 8.44
CA ALA A 192 -1.29 4.58 7.15
C ALA A 192 -0.82 3.12 7.23
N ARG A 193 0.33 2.86 7.87
CA ARG A 193 0.89 1.53 8.06
C ARG A 193 0.01 0.65 8.95
N LEU A 194 -0.65 1.23 9.95
CA LEU A 194 -1.61 0.51 10.78
C LEU A 194 -2.85 0.11 9.97
N VAL A 195 -3.40 1.04 9.17
CA VAL A 195 -4.54 0.78 8.27
C VAL A 195 -4.23 -0.38 7.32
N PHE A 196 -3.02 -0.42 6.74
CA PHE A 196 -2.61 -1.46 5.80
C PHE A 196 -1.84 -2.63 6.45
N ALA A 197 -1.77 -2.73 7.78
CA ALA A 197 -0.87 -3.67 8.45
C ALA A 197 -1.10 -5.14 8.01
N ARG A 198 -2.37 -5.56 7.94
CA ARG A 198 -2.74 -6.92 7.50
C ARG A 198 -2.41 -7.15 6.03
N ALA A 199 -2.76 -6.19 5.17
CA ALA A 199 -2.45 -6.26 3.75
C ALA A 199 -0.93 -6.36 3.52
N ARG A 200 -0.13 -5.48 4.14
CA ARG A 200 1.33 -5.49 4.05
C ARG A 200 1.97 -6.79 4.55
N ALA A 201 1.48 -7.34 5.65
CA ALA A 201 2.04 -8.55 6.25
C ALA A 201 1.72 -9.82 5.45
N GLN A 202 0.49 -9.95 4.93
CA GLN A 202 0.02 -11.19 4.30
C GLN A 202 0.11 -11.16 2.77
N TYR A 203 0.04 -9.97 2.18
CA TYR A 203 -0.02 -9.71 0.75
C TYR A 203 0.88 -8.51 0.42
N PRO A 204 2.21 -8.69 0.54
CA PRO A 204 3.14 -7.60 0.38
C PRO A 204 3.02 -6.96 -1.00
N ALA A 205 3.05 -5.64 -1.00
CA ALA A 205 3.11 -4.85 -2.23
C ALA A 205 4.40 -5.15 -3.01
N ASP A 206 4.34 -4.99 -4.32
CA ASP A 206 5.52 -5.04 -5.19
C ASP A 206 5.34 -4.11 -6.38
N PRO A 207 6.13 -3.04 -6.54
CA PRO A 207 7.18 -2.58 -5.65
C PRO A 207 6.64 -2.22 -4.26
N GLY A 208 7.24 -2.82 -3.22
CA GLY A 208 6.86 -2.64 -1.82
C GLY A 208 7.89 -1.88 -1.00
N ILE A 209 7.42 -1.17 0.04
CA ILE A 209 8.30 -0.51 1.02
C ILE A 209 8.56 -1.47 2.16
N ARG A 210 9.80 -1.97 2.23
CA ARG A 210 10.27 -2.81 3.32
C ARG A 210 10.92 -1.94 4.38
N ASP A 211 10.49 -2.10 5.62
CA ASP A 211 11.17 -1.44 6.73
C ASP A 211 12.58 -2.03 6.85
N PRO A 212 13.63 -1.20 6.94
CA PRO A 212 14.95 -1.72 7.24
C PRO A 212 14.86 -2.45 8.58
N LEU A 213 15.39 -3.68 8.63
CA LEU A 213 15.55 -4.40 9.90
C LEU A 213 16.36 -3.50 10.84
N ARG A 214 15.72 -2.93 11.86
CA ARG A 214 16.45 -2.32 12.97
C ARG A 214 16.99 -3.44 13.84
N VAL A 215 18.20 -3.90 13.53
CA VAL A 215 18.99 -4.71 14.46
C VAL A 215 19.49 -3.77 15.56
N VAL A 216 18.75 -3.69 16.66
CA VAL A 216 19.24 -3.01 17.87
C VAL A 216 20.14 -4.00 18.61
N VAL A 217 21.45 -3.93 18.36
CA VAL A 217 22.44 -4.64 19.19
C VAL A 217 22.53 -3.89 20.52
N SER A 218 21.79 -4.33 21.53
CA SER A 218 21.76 -3.68 22.85
C SER A 218 23.05 -3.88 23.63
N SER A 219 23.83 -4.92 23.31
CA SER A 219 25.22 -5.13 23.73
C SER A 219 25.78 -6.36 23.01
N GLN A 220 27.10 -6.43 22.87
CA GLN A 220 27.78 -7.65 22.44
C GLN A 220 27.63 -8.68 23.58
N PRO A 221 27.13 -9.90 23.34
CA PRO A 221 27.07 -10.92 24.39
C PRO A 221 28.48 -11.12 24.96
N PRO A 222 28.63 -11.30 26.29
CA PRO A 222 29.93 -11.50 26.89
C PRO A 222 30.63 -12.66 26.18
N LEU A 223 31.87 -12.43 25.74
CA LEU A 223 32.69 -13.47 25.13
C LEU A 223 32.72 -14.68 26.08
N PRO A 224 32.49 -15.91 25.59
CA PRO A 224 32.64 -17.08 26.44
C PRO A 224 34.05 -17.09 27.01
N VAL A 225 34.15 -16.94 28.34
CA VAL A 225 35.42 -17.02 29.04
C VAL A 225 35.87 -18.47 28.95
N VAL A 226 36.89 -18.73 28.15
CA VAL A 226 37.59 -20.03 28.18
C VAL A 226 38.17 -20.17 29.58
N ALA A 227 37.68 -21.15 30.34
CA ALA A 227 38.16 -21.43 31.68
C ALA A 227 39.68 -21.62 31.64
N ALA A 228 40.40 -20.90 32.51
CA ALA A 228 41.84 -21.07 32.62
C ALA A 228 42.16 -22.56 32.92
N PRO A 229 43.19 -23.13 32.29
CA PRO A 229 43.57 -24.52 32.56
C PRO A 229 43.85 -24.70 34.07
N PRO A 230 43.43 -25.83 34.66
CA PRO A 230 43.59 -26.06 36.09
C PRO A 230 45.06 -25.97 36.51
N ALA A 231 45.30 -25.33 37.66
CA ALA A 231 46.64 -25.16 38.20
C ALA A 231 47.32 -26.54 38.41
N PRO A 232 48.62 -26.67 38.10
CA PRO A 232 49.32 -27.93 38.25
C PRO A 232 49.36 -28.37 39.72
N ILE A 233 48.91 -29.60 39.97
CA ILE A 233 48.91 -30.23 41.29
C ILE A 233 50.37 -30.42 41.74
N LYS A 234 50.78 -29.70 42.79
CA LYS A 234 52.09 -29.92 43.45
C LYS A 234 52.07 -31.29 44.13
N LYS A 235 52.78 -32.27 43.55
CA LYS A 235 53.07 -33.54 44.23
C LYS A 235 53.96 -33.25 45.45
N LYS A 236 53.43 -33.46 46.67
CA LYS A 236 54.25 -33.51 47.88
C LYS A 236 55.18 -34.72 47.78
N GLY A 237 56.48 -34.47 47.66
CA GLY A 237 57.50 -35.50 47.71
C GLY A 237 57.50 -36.19 49.07
N LYS A 238 57.37 -37.52 49.05
CA LYS A 238 57.62 -38.39 50.21
C LYS A 238 59.11 -38.30 50.54
N ARG A 239 59.48 -37.77 51.70
CA ARG A 239 60.81 -37.96 52.28
C ARG A 239 60.79 -39.27 53.08
N ARG A 240 61.75 -40.13 52.72
CA ARG A 240 62.23 -41.39 53.29
C ARG A 240 61.45 -41.99 54.45
#